data_AF-A0A2N2UUF0-F1
#
_entry.id   AF-A0A2N2UUF0-F1
#
_cell.length_a   1.000
_cell.length_b   1.000
_cell.length_c   1.000
_cell.angle_alpha   90.00
_cell.angle_beta   90.00
_cell.angle_gamma   90.00
#
_symmetry.space_group_name_H-M   'P 1'
#
loop_
_entity.id
_entity.type
_entity.pdbx_description
1 polymer ?
#
loop_
_entity_poly.entity_id
_entity_poly.type
_entity_poly.pdbx_seq_one_letter_code
_entity_poly.pdbx_strand_id
1 'polypeptide(L)'
;MNPLASPAATAELAAWRSALVSRRRFLLAAAGGSLTALFPLAAPGKVRRGDPWMVIAAVQDMLFPAEADAPGAQEIHALAYLRGVLAEPRHDREEGRLVLKGAGWLDDLSRQRQRAGFLALAEDRREQLLHEIAASEQGEHWLATLLFYLCEALLTDPVYGGNPNGIGWAWLGHTPGFPRPTTDKRLKGWS
;
A
#
# COMPACT_ATOMS: atom_id res chain seq x y z
N MET A 1 -23.01 -14.33 31.01
CA MET A 1 -22.47 -13.11 31.66
C MET A 1 -21.42 -12.54 30.72
N ASN A 2 -21.70 -11.38 30.12
CA ASN A 2 -20.87 -10.73 29.11
C ASN A 2 -20.12 -9.59 29.80
N PRO A 3 -18.77 -9.50 29.76
CA PRO A 3 -18.08 -8.38 30.37
C PRO A 3 -18.35 -7.14 29.51
N LEU A 4 -19.12 -6.20 30.06
CA LEU A 4 -19.32 -4.88 29.46
C LEU A 4 -17.94 -4.24 29.30
N ALA A 5 -17.57 -3.93 28.06
CA ALA A 5 -16.33 -3.22 27.75
C ALA A 5 -16.23 -1.96 28.62
N SER A 6 -15.08 -1.77 29.26
CA SER A 6 -14.84 -0.64 30.16
C SER A 6 -15.03 0.69 29.41
N PRO A 7 -15.60 1.73 30.05
CA PRO A 7 -15.85 3.03 29.42
C PRO A 7 -14.61 3.68 28.78
N ALA A 8 -13.41 3.36 29.28
CA ALA A 8 -12.14 3.81 28.70
C ALA A 8 -11.87 3.21 27.30
N ALA A 9 -12.11 1.90 27.13
CA ALA A 9 -11.92 1.21 25.85
C ALA A 9 -12.91 1.69 24.78
N THR A 10 -14.15 2.02 25.19
CA THR A 10 -15.13 2.61 24.27
C THR A 10 -14.78 4.04 23.85
N ALA A 11 -14.17 4.83 24.74
CA ALA A 11 -13.73 6.18 24.41
C ALA A 11 -12.50 6.16 23.48
N GLU A 12 -11.58 5.24 23.71
CA GLU A 12 -10.40 5.04 22.87
C GLU A 12 -10.80 4.59 21.46
N LEU A 13 -11.68 3.59 21.32
CA LEU A 13 -12.21 3.16 20.02
C LEU A 13 -12.96 4.29 19.29
N ALA A 14 -13.68 5.15 20.02
CA ALA A 14 -14.34 6.32 19.43
C ALA A 14 -13.32 7.35 18.93
N ALA A 15 -12.22 7.57 19.66
CA ALA A 15 -11.13 8.45 19.25
C ALA A 15 -10.37 7.91 18.03
N TRP A 16 -10.10 6.60 17.99
CA TRP A 16 -9.48 5.94 16.84
C TRP A 16 -10.39 5.97 15.60
N ARG A 17 -11.69 5.70 15.77
CA ARG A 17 -12.67 5.84 14.68
C ARG A 17 -12.76 7.27 14.20
N SER A 18 -12.76 8.24 15.11
CA SER A 18 -12.70 9.67 14.80
C SER A 18 -11.45 10.01 13.99
N ALA A 19 -10.27 9.56 14.42
CA ALA A 19 -9.00 9.82 13.72
C ALA A 19 -8.97 9.20 12.32
N LEU A 20 -9.40 7.94 12.16
CA LEU A 20 -9.47 7.26 10.87
C LEU A 20 -10.50 7.91 9.94
N VAL A 21 -11.67 8.29 10.46
CA VAL A 21 -12.71 9.00 9.70
C VAL A 21 -12.26 10.40 9.31
N SER A 22 -11.54 11.12 10.18
CA SER A 22 -11.00 12.44 9.90
C SER A 22 -9.87 12.39 8.86
N ARG A 23 -9.00 11.39 8.90
CA ARG A 23 -7.97 11.16 7.87
C ARG A 23 -8.58 10.81 6.52
N ARG A 24 -9.55 9.90 6.49
CA ARG A 24 -10.32 9.57 5.27
C ARG A 24 -11.08 10.78 4.73
N ARG A 25 -11.70 11.58 5.60
CA ARG A 25 -12.40 12.81 5.22
C ARG A 25 -11.46 13.92 4.79
N PHE A 26 -10.27 14.02 5.36
CA PHE A 26 -9.22 14.94 4.92
C PHE A 26 -8.79 14.60 3.49
N LEU A 27 -8.59 13.31 3.19
CA LEU A 27 -8.29 12.84 1.83
C LEU A 27 -9.44 13.10 0.84
N LEU A 28 -10.70 12.97 1.29
CA LEU A 28 -11.88 13.24 0.43
C LEU A 28 -12.21 14.74 0.28
N ALA A 29 -11.91 15.59 1.27
CA ALA A 29 -12.28 17.01 1.27
C ALA A 29 -11.39 17.89 0.37
N ALA A 30 -10.25 17.38 -0.09
CA ALA A 30 -9.43 18.05 -1.12
C ALA A 30 -10.02 17.93 -2.54
N ALA A 31 -11.10 17.16 -2.74
CA ALA A 31 -11.76 16.91 -4.03
C ALA A 31 -12.77 18.01 -4.45
N GLY A 32 -12.42 19.28 -4.24
CA GLY A 32 -13.27 20.43 -4.59
C GLY A 32 -12.78 21.19 -5.81
N GLY A 33 -13.06 20.70 -7.02
CA GLY A 33 -12.88 21.47 -8.25
C GLY A 33 -12.79 20.62 -9.52
N SER A 34 -13.92 20.44 -10.20
CA SER A 34 -13.99 19.82 -11.53
C SER A 34 -13.15 20.58 -12.56
N LEU A 35 -12.33 19.87 -13.34
CA LEU A 35 -12.17 20.13 -14.78
C LEU A 35 -11.87 18.82 -15.51
N THR A 36 -12.81 18.39 -16.34
CA THR A 36 -12.63 17.48 -17.46
C THR A 36 -11.63 18.07 -18.47
N ALA A 37 -10.59 17.32 -18.83
CA ALA A 37 -9.81 17.56 -20.04
C ALA A 37 -9.18 16.27 -20.58
N LEU A 38 -9.21 16.14 -21.90
CA LEU A 38 -8.92 14.95 -22.71
C LEU A 38 -7.46 14.47 -22.62
N PHE A 39 -7.26 13.16 -22.50
CA PHE A 39 -5.97 12.50 -22.75
C PHE A 39 -5.82 12.17 -24.24
N PRO A 40 -4.82 12.71 -24.97
CA PRO A 40 -4.41 12.11 -26.22
C PRO A 40 -3.56 10.86 -25.94
N LEU A 41 -3.91 9.73 -26.58
CA LEU A 41 -3.03 8.56 -26.65
C LEU A 41 -1.80 8.90 -27.49
N ALA A 42 -0.66 9.13 -26.82
CA ALA A 42 0.66 9.04 -27.45
C ALA A 42 1.25 7.66 -27.12
N ALA A 43 1.56 6.86 -28.14
CA ALA A 43 2.30 5.62 -27.97
C ALA A 43 3.80 5.92 -27.85
N PRO A 44 4.49 5.56 -26.75
CA PRO A 44 5.93 5.79 -26.66
C PRO A 44 6.70 4.63 -27.32
N GLY A 45 7.80 4.97 -28.00
CA GLY A 45 8.81 4.02 -28.46
C GLY A 45 9.47 3.26 -27.29
N LYS A 46 10.24 2.21 -27.59
CA LYS A 46 10.89 1.33 -26.58
C LYS A 46 11.95 2.07 -25.76
N VAL A 47 11.50 2.83 -24.78
CA VAL A 47 12.30 3.32 -23.66
C VAL A 47 12.37 2.18 -22.63
N ARG A 48 13.55 1.90 -22.08
CA ARG A 48 13.71 0.86 -21.05
C ARG A 48 12.94 1.29 -19.78
N ARG A 49 11.75 0.71 -19.59
CA ARG A 49 10.94 0.89 -18.39
C ARG A 49 11.69 0.42 -17.15
N GLY A 50 11.43 1.07 -16.02
CA GLY A 50 11.89 0.58 -14.72
C GLY A 50 11.31 -0.81 -14.44
N ASP A 51 12.00 -1.59 -13.59
CA ASP A 51 11.40 -2.82 -13.05
C ASP A 51 10.13 -2.45 -12.27
N PRO A 52 8.94 -2.97 -12.62
CA PRO A 52 7.69 -2.69 -11.92
C PRO A 52 7.80 -2.89 -10.41
N TRP A 53 8.54 -3.90 -9.96
CA TRP A 53 8.70 -4.16 -8.53
C TRP A 53 9.52 -3.08 -7.83
N MET A 54 10.51 -2.50 -8.50
CA MET A 54 11.27 -1.39 -7.94
C MET A 54 10.44 -0.11 -7.88
N VAL A 55 9.58 0.13 -8.87
CA VAL A 55 8.60 1.24 -8.82
C VAL A 55 7.64 1.06 -7.66
N ILE A 56 7.07 -0.15 -7.49
CA ILE A 56 6.18 -0.46 -6.36
C ILE A 56 6.89 -0.27 -5.03
N ALA A 57 8.13 -0.74 -4.88
CA ALA A 57 8.92 -0.57 -3.66
C ALA A 57 9.07 0.92 -3.30
N ALA A 58 9.46 1.74 -4.27
CA ALA A 58 9.61 3.18 -4.07
C ALA A 58 8.29 3.85 -3.69
N VAL A 59 7.16 3.43 -4.26
CA VAL A 59 5.84 3.95 -3.89
C VAL A 59 5.43 3.49 -2.50
N GLN A 60 5.69 2.23 -2.12
CA GLN A 60 5.42 1.73 -0.78
C GLN A 60 6.22 2.49 0.28
N ASP A 61 7.50 2.77 0.02
CA ASP A 61 8.35 3.59 0.91
C ASP A 61 7.81 5.01 1.07
N MET A 62 7.25 5.61 0.01
CA MET A 62 6.62 6.92 0.08
C MET A 62 5.28 6.91 0.81
N LEU A 63 4.49 5.84 0.67
CA LEU A 63 3.20 5.70 1.35
C LEU A 63 3.35 5.36 2.85
N PHE A 64 4.44 4.69 3.21
CA PHE A 64 4.70 4.25 4.58
C PHE A 64 6.20 4.36 4.89
N PRO A 65 6.72 5.59 5.06
CA PRO A 65 8.13 5.84 5.35
C PRO A 65 8.51 5.36 6.75
N ALA A 66 9.79 5.04 6.93
CA ALA A 66 10.34 4.76 8.25
C ALA A 66 10.53 6.07 9.03
N GLU A 67 10.21 6.04 10.32
CA GLU A 67 10.39 7.15 11.25
C GLU A 67 11.17 6.66 12.48
N ALA A 68 11.62 7.59 13.33
CA ALA A 68 12.44 7.24 14.52
C ALA A 68 11.80 6.16 15.41
N ASP A 69 10.47 6.23 15.60
CA ASP A 69 9.71 5.34 16.49
C ASP A 69 8.64 4.52 15.74
N ALA A 70 8.70 4.44 14.40
CA ALA A 70 7.75 3.68 13.59
C ALA A 70 8.46 2.93 12.44
N PRO A 71 8.12 1.65 12.20
CA PRO A 71 8.68 0.91 11.07
C PRO A 71 8.13 1.47 9.76
N GLY A 72 8.93 1.42 8.70
CA GLY A 72 8.50 1.74 7.34
C GLY A 72 8.17 0.48 6.53
N ALA A 73 7.85 0.69 5.25
CA ALA A 73 7.48 -0.36 4.31
C ALA A 73 8.59 -1.42 4.17
N GLN A 74 9.85 -1.01 4.23
CA GLN A 74 10.99 -1.91 4.16
C GLN A 74 11.08 -2.78 5.42
N GLU A 75 10.97 -2.19 6.61
CA GLU A 75 11.08 -2.89 7.89
C GLU A 75 9.96 -3.91 8.09
N ILE A 76 8.75 -3.64 7.58
CA ILE A 76 7.62 -4.58 7.63
C ILE A 76 7.66 -5.62 6.49
N HIS A 77 8.67 -5.60 5.64
CA HIS A 77 8.82 -6.47 4.46
C HIS A 77 7.64 -6.37 3.46
N ALA A 78 7.08 -5.17 3.26
CA ALA A 78 5.87 -4.97 2.46
C ALA A 78 5.96 -5.49 1.02
N LEU A 79 7.08 -5.23 0.33
CA LEU A 79 7.28 -5.69 -1.04
C LEU A 79 7.39 -7.22 -1.13
N ALA A 80 8.07 -7.84 -0.17
CA ALA A 80 8.24 -9.28 -0.13
C ALA A 80 6.91 -9.98 0.15
N TYR A 81 6.12 -9.45 1.09
CA TYR A 81 4.76 -9.91 1.36
C TYR A 81 3.87 -9.83 0.11
N LEU A 82 3.81 -8.66 -0.54
CA LEU A 82 3.02 -8.46 -1.77
C LEU A 82 3.43 -9.45 -2.87
N ARG A 83 4.73 -9.63 -3.11
CA ARG A 83 5.23 -10.62 -4.09
C ARG A 83 4.80 -12.04 -3.73
N GLY A 84 4.81 -12.40 -2.44
CA GLY A 84 4.34 -13.68 -1.95
C GLY A 84 2.86 -13.88 -2.23
N VAL A 85 2.02 -12.90 -1.88
CA VAL A 85 0.57 -12.95 -2.12
C VAL A 85 0.26 -13.09 -3.60
N LEU A 86 0.86 -12.26 -4.46
CA LEU A 86 0.62 -12.29 -5.90
C LEU A 86 1.15 -13.55 -6.60
N ALA A 87 2.09 -14.28 -5.98
CA ALA A 87 2.63 -15.53 -6.51
C ALA A 87 1.79 -16.77 -6.15
N GLU A 88 0.85 -16.66 -5.21
CA GLU A 88 0.03 -17.80 -4.80
C GLU A 88 -0.98 -18.19 -5.90
N PRO A 89 -1.10 -19.49 -6.28
CA PRO A 89 -1.92 -19.91 -7.40
C PRO A 89 -3.42 -19.57 -7.29
N ARG A 90 -3.91 -19.39 -6.06
CA ARG A 90 -5.31 -19.06 -5.75
C ARG A 90 -5.59 -17.55 -5.76
N HIS A 91 -4.56 -16.73 -5.88
CA HIS A 91 -4.69 -15.28 -5.86
C HIS A 91 -5.38 -14.77 -7.15
N ASP A 92 -6.10 -13.65 -7.05
CA ASP A 92 -6.78 -13.04 -8.18
C ASP A 92 -5.75 -12.52 -9.20
N ARG A 93 -5.76 -13.11 -10.39
CA ARG A 93 -4.84 -12.72 -11.47
C ARG A 93 -5.09 -11.31 -11.97
N GLU A 94 -6.32 -10.81 -11.87
CA GLU A 94 -6.62 -9.44 -12.27
C GLU A 94 -6.04 -8.41 -11.32
N GLU A 95 -5.99 -8.73 -10.02
CA GLU A 95 -5.36 -7.87 -9.02
C GLU A 95 -3.83 -7.80 -9.21
N GLY A 96 -3.17 -8.93 -9.42
CA GLY A 96 -1.75 -8.94 -9.79
C GLY A 96 -1.46 -8.17 -11.08
N ARG A 97 -2.37 -8.23 -12.06
CA ARG A 97 -2.28 -7.44 -13.29
C ARG A 97 -2.45 -5.95 -13.02
N LEU A 98 -3.40 -5.56 -12.17
CA LEU A 98 -3.63 -4.17 -11.75
C LEU A 98 -2.39 -3.59 -11.08
N VAL A 99 -1.80 -4.31 -10.12
CA VAL A 99 -0.61 -3.88 -9.37
C VAL A 99 0.57 -3.63 -10.31
N LEU A 100 0.91 -4.61 -11.16
CA LEU A 100 2.06 -4.51 -12.06
C LEU A 100 1.85 -3.50 -13.19
N LYS A 101 0.61 -3.38 -13.71
CA LYS A 101 0.30 -2.38 -14.74
C LYS A 101 0.32 -0.96 -14.20
N GLY A 102 -0.18 -0.72 -12.99
CA GLY A 102 -0.14 0.61 -12.39
C GLY A 102 1.29 1.12 -12.21
N ALA A 103 2.23 0.24 -11.85
CA ALA A 103 3.66 0.57 -11.77
C ALA A 103 4.24 0.99 -13.13
N GLY A 104 3.93 0.23 -14.19
CA GLY A 104 4.33 0.58 -15.55
C GLY A 104 3.70 1.87 -16.06
N TRP A 105 2.43 2.10 -15.72
CA TRP A 105 1.71 3.33 -16.05
C TRP A 105 2.31 4.55 -15.36
N LEU A 106 2.68 4.44 -14.08
CA LEU A 106 3.36 5.51 -13.35
C LEU A 106 4.73 5.84 -13.95
N ASP A 107 5.53 4.83 -14.32
CA ASP A 107 6.82 5.06 -14.99
C ASP A 107 6.65 5.74 -16.36
N ASP A 108 5.63 5.35 -17.13
CA ASP A 108 5.30 5.99 -18.40
C ASP A 108 4.85 7.44 -18.19
N LEU A 109 3.98 7.71 -17.21
CA LEU A 109 3.51 9.05 -16.89
C LEU A 109 4.67 9.95 -16.45
N SER A 110 5.57 9.44 -15.59
CA SER A 110 6.80 10.12 -15.20
C SER A 110 7.62 10.55 -16.41
N ARG A 111 7.81 9.65 -17.40
CA ARG A 111 8.57 9.97 -18.62
C ARG A 111 7.87 11.00 -19.49
N GLN A 112 6.54 10.96 -19.57
CA GLN A 112 5.76 11.93 -20.32
C GLN A 112 5.83 13.34 -19.70
N ARG A 113 5.71 13.43 -18.37
CA ARG A 113 5.65 14.71 -17.64
C ARG A 113 7.03 15.30 -17.36
N GLN A 114 7.99 14.47 -16.95
CA GLN A 114 9.27 14.89 -16.38
C GLN A 114 10.48 14.45 -17.22
N ARG A 115 10.26 13.78 -18.37
CA ARG A 115 11.31 13.27 -19.28
C ARG A 115 12.30 12.29 -18.63
N ALA A 116 11.96 11.73 -17.47
CA ALA A 116 12.74 10.74 -16.73
C ALA A 116 11.83 9.63 -16.18
N GLY A 117 12.38 8.43 -15.98
CA GLY A 117 11.66 7.35 -15.31
C GLY A 117 11.40 7.69 -13.84
N PHE A 118 10.37 7.07 -13.25
CA PHE A 118 9.92 7.40 -11.89
C PHE A 118 11.05 7.26 -10.86
N LEU A 119 11.82 6.18 -10.95
CA LEU A 119 12.97 5.88 -10.08
C LEU A 119 14.15 6.84 -10.25
N ALA A 120 14.19 7.64 -11.33
CA ALA A 120 15.23 8.64 -11.56
C ALA A 120 14.81 10.05 -11.12
N LEU A 121 13.54 10.25 -10.73
CA LEU A 121 13.08 11.52 -10.19
C LEU A 121 13.62 11.76 -8.78
N ALA A 122 13.79 13.03 -8.44
CA ALA A 122 13.95 13.49 -7.05
C ALA A 122 12.65 13.27 -6.26
N GLU A 123 12.76 13.19 -4.93
CA GLU A 123 11.66 12.82 -4.04
C GLU A 123 10.45 13.75 -4.14
N ASP A 124 10.68 15.07 -4.14
CA ASP A 124 9.66 16.11 -4.34
C ASP A 124 8.87 15.91 -5.65
N ARG A 125 9.55 15.49 -6.72
CA ARG A 125 8.94 15.22 -8.02
C ARG A 125 8.16 13.91 -8.04
N ARG A 126 8.61 12.89 -7.29
CA ARG A 126 7.83 11.67 -7.11
C ARG A 126 6.56 11.96 -6.32
N GLU A 127 6.65 12.72 -5.24
CA GLU A 127 5.51 13.09 -4.40
C GLU A 127 4.47 13.87 -5.21
N GLN A 128 4.93 14.87 -5.98
CA GLN A 128 4.06 15.63 -6.88
C GLN A 128 3.32 14.71 -7.87
N LEU A 129 4.00 13.72 -8.43
CA LEU A 129 3.39 12.78 -9.38
C LEU A 129 2.40 11.83 -8.69
N LEU A 130 2.71 11.35 -7.48
CA LEU A 130 1.80 10.53 -6.69
C LEU A 130 0.54 11.31 -6.30
N HIS A 131 0.67 12.58 -5.96
CA HIS A 131 -0.47 13.45 -5.72
C HIS A 131 -1.31 13.66 -6.99
N GLU A 132 -0.69 13.82 -8.17
CA GLU A 132 -1.42 13.93 -9.45
C GLU A 132 -2.24 12.67 -9.73
N ILE A 133 -1.65 11.48 -9.62
CA ILE A 133 -2.37 10.24 -9.93
C ILE A 133 -3.49 9.94 -8.93
N ALA A 134 -3.34 10.34 -7.66
CA ALA A 134 -4.35 10.17 -6.63
C ALA A 134 -5.66 10.94 -6.94
N ALA A 135 -5.60 11.94 -7.84
CA ALA A 135 -6.77 12.67 -8.31
C ALA A 135 -7.55 11.94 -9.43
N SER A 136 -7.05 10.80 -9.92
CA SER A 136 -7.72 9.97 -10.92
C SER A 136 -8.28 8.70 -10.27
N GLU A 137 -9.43 8.21 -10.72
CA GLU A 137 -10.04 6.97 -10.22
C GLU A 137 -9.09 5.77 -10.33
N GLN A 138 -8.38 5.64 -11.45
CA GLN A 138 -7.46 4.52 -11.65
C GLN A 138 -6.22 4.62 -10.77
N GLY A 139 -5.66 5.83 -10.59
CA GLY A 139 -4.51 6.05 -9.72
C GLY A 139 -4.87 5.91 -8.24
N GLU A 140 -6.02 6.42 -7.83
CA GLU A 140 -6.57 6.24 -6.48
C GLU A 140 -6.73 4.75 -6.16
N HIS A 141 -7.40 3.99 -7.03
CA HIS A 141 -7.58 2.56 -6.85
C HIS A 141 -6.22 1.86 -6.72
N TRP A 142 -5.27 2.12 -7.62
CA TRP A 142 -3.95 1.50 -7.54
C TRP A 142 -3.20 1.81 -6.24
N LEU A 143 -3.21 3.07 -5.78
CA LEU A 143 -2.60 3.46 -4.51
C LEU A 143 -3.31 2.84 -3.31
N ALA A 144 -4.64 2.77 -3.33
CA ALA A 144 -5.43 2.12 -2.30
C ALA A 144 -5.13 0.62 -2.20
N THR A 145 -4.95 -0.07 -3.34
CA THR A 145 -4.50 -1.47 -3.38
C THR A 145 -3.11 -1.63 -2.76
N LEU A 146 -2.15 -0.77 -3.09
CA LEU A 146 -0.81 -0.83 -2.48
C LEU A 146 -0.86 -0.57 -0.96
N LEU A 147 -1.68 0.38 -0.52
CA LEU A 147 -1.88 0.68 0.89
C LEU A 147 -2.58 -0.47 1.64
N PHE A 148 -3.52 -1.15 0.99
CA PHE A 148 -4.16 -2.35 1.53
C PHE A 148 -3.10 -3.42 1.83
N TYR A 149 -2.23 -3.72 0.86
CA TYR A 149 -1.15 -4.70 1.04
C TYR A 149 -0.08 -4.27 2.04
N LEU A 150 0.16 -2.96 2.21
CA LEU A 150 0.99 -2.44 3.30
C LEU A 150 0.37 -2.75 4.66
N CYS A 151 -0.92 -2.48 4.84
CA CYS A 151 -1.63 -2.81 6.07
C CYS A 151 -1.63 -4.31 6.35
N GLU A 152 -1.82 -5.14 5.32
CA GLU A 152 -1.71 -6.59 5.48
C GLU A 152 -0.30 -7.01 5.88
N ALA A 153 0.73 -6.53 5.19
CA ALA A 153 2.13 -6.84 5.52
C ALA A 153 2.50 -6.39 6.94
N LEU A 154 1.93 -5.30 7.44
CA LEU A 154 2.14 -4.79 8.79
C LEU A 154 1.49 -5.67 9.86
N LEU A 155 0.32 -6.24 9.56
CA LEU A 155 -0.53 -6.94 10.54
C LEU A 155 -0.43 -8.47 10.46
N THR A 156 0.12 -9.00 9.36
CA THR A 156 0.19 -10.44 9.11
C THR A 156 1.07 -11.17 10.12
N ASP A 157 0.88 -12.47 10.23
CA ASP A 157 1.81 -13.32 10.97
C ASP A 157 3.14 -13.42 10.21
N PRO A 158 4.30 -13.28 10.88
CA PRO A 158 5.63 -13.41 10.27
C PRO A 158 5.81 -14.59 9.32
N VAL A 159 5.11 -15.71 9.53
CA VAL A 159 5.21 -16.90 8.65
C VAL A 159 4.75 -16.64 7.21
N TYR A 160 3.96 -15.60 6.97
CA TYR A 160 3.49 -15.21 5.63
C TYR A 160 4.45 -14.25 4.91
N GLY A 161 5.58 -13.88 5.53
CA GLY A 161 6.66 -13.12 4.90
C GLY A 161 6.59 -11.60 5.06
N GLY A 162 5.51 -11.07 5.62
CA GLY A 162 5.43 -9.70 6.15
C GLY A 162 5.67 -9.66 7.65
N ASN A 163 5.76 -8.47 8.24
CA ASN A 163 5.84 -8.25 9.68
C ASN A 163 6.94 -9.08 10.39
N PRO A 164 8.20 -9.02 9.94
CA PRO A 164 9.28 -9.81 10.54
C PRO A 164 9.40 -9.50 12.03
N ASN A 165 9.60 -10.55 12.82
CA ASN A 165 9.71 -10.46 14.29
C ASN A 165 8.49 -9.82 14.99
N GLY A 166 7.36 -9.65 14.30
CA GLY A 166 6.20 -8.95 14.84
C GLY A 166 6.43 -7.44 15.04
N ILE A 167 7.34 -6.82 14.27
CA ILE A 167 7.67 -5.39 14.42
C ILE A 167 6.45 -4.46 14.29
N GLY A 168 5.54 -4.76 13.37
CA GLY A 168 4.28 -4.04 13.22
C GLY A 168 3.35 -4.25 14.41
N TRP A 169 3.34 -5.45 14.99
CA TRP A 169 2.57 -5.73 16.21
C TRP A 169 3.13 -4.98 17.41
N ALA A 170 4.45 -4.98 17.59
CA ALA A 170 5.12 -4.26 18.66
C ALA A 170 4.83 -2.77 18.58
N TRP A 171 4.91 -2.19 17.38
CA TRP A 171 4.59 -0.78 17.14
C TRP A 171 3.12 -0.45 17.47
N LEU A 172 2.18 -1.31 17.07
CA LEU A 172 0.75 -1.10 17.31
C LEU A 172 0.27 -1.51 18.70
N GLY A 173 1.13 -2.06 19.56
CA GLY A 173 0.71 -2.70 20.81
C GLY A 173 -0.25 -3.89 20.60
N HIS A 174 -0.19 -4.52 19.42
CA HIS A 174 -1.09 -5.59 19.05
C HIS A 174 -0.66 -6.93 19.67
N THR A 175 -1.61 -7.64 20.27
CA THR A 175 -1.42 -9.02 20.71
C THR A 175 -2.05 -9.97 19.70
N PRO A 176 -1.27 -10.84 19.03
CA PRO A 176 -1.81 -11.78 18.05
C PRO A 176 -2.64 -12.89 18.69
N GLY A 177 -3.50 -13.53 17.89
CA GLY A 177 -4.26 -14.70 18.31
C GLY A 177 -3.40 -15.98 18.43
N PHE A 178 -3.88 -16.93 19.24
CA PHE A 178 -3.26 -18.25 19.44
C PHE A 178 -4.24 -19.39 19.10
N PRO A 179 -3.77 -20.55 18.59
CA PRO A 179 -2.38 -20.86 18.25
C PRO A 179 -1.94 -20.12 16.98
N ARG A 180 -0.65 -19.78 16.90
CA ARG A 180 -0.07 -19.18 15.71
C ARG A 180 0.01 -20.19 14.56
N PRO A 181 -0.14 -19.76 13.30
CA PRO A 181 0.11 -20.61 12.14
C PRO A 181 1.55 -21.14 12.16
N THR A 182 1.72 -22.39 11.75
CA THR A 182 3.04 -23.02 11.57
C THR A 182 3.52 -22.81 10.13
N THR A 183 4.85 -22.84 9.91
CA THR A 183 5.45 -22.68 8.57
C THR A 183 4.93 -23.68 7.54
N ASP A 184 4.50 -24.87 7.98
CA ASP A 184 3.91 -25.92 7.14
C ASP A 184 2.47 -25.59 6.66
N LYS A 185 1.81 -24.62 7.32
CA LYS A 185 0.53 -24.04 6.92
C LYS A 185 0.72 -22.73 6.16
N ARG A 186 1.59 -22.71 5.16
CA ARG A 186 1.46 -21.77 4.03
C ARG A 186 0.12 -22.07 3.32
N LEU A 187 -0.95 -21.51 3.88
CA LEU A 187 -2.33 -21.46 3.40
C LEU A 187 -2.91 -22.71 2.70
N LYS A 188 -2.53 -23.94 3.11
CA LYS A 188 -3.29 -25.18 2.82
C LYS A 188 -4.49 -25.33 3.75
N GLY A 189 -5.23 -24.25 3.97
CA GLY A 189 -6.12 -24.10 5.13
C GLY A 189 -7.59 -23.92 4.83
N TRP A 190 -8.10 -24.30 3.66
CA TRP A 190 -9.54 -24.45 3.40
C TRP A 190 -9.72 -25.60 2.42
N SER A 191 -10.03 -26.78 2.96
CA SER A 191 -10.57 -27.95 2.24
C SER A 191 -11.97 -28.22 2.75
#